data_AF-A0A916SSS8-F1
#
_entry.id   AF-A0A916SSS8-F1
#
_cell.length_a   1.000
_cell.length_b   1.000
_cell.length_c   1.000
_cell.angle_alpha   90.00
_cell.angle_beta   90.00
_cell.angle_gamma   90.00
#
_symmetry.space_group_name_H-M   'P 1'
#
loop_
_entity.id
_entity.type
_entity.pdbx_description
1 polymer ?
#
loop_
_entity_poly.entity_id
_entity_poly.type
_entity_poly.pdbx_seq_one_letter_code
_entity_poly.pdbx_strand_id
1 'polypeptide(L)' 'MGQVTGLTPFIVAMIRAPHAALAKADPAKLAAKYEIPPAFAEFYLTHWSNRA' A
#
# COMPACT_ATOMS: atom_id res chain seq x y z
N MET A 1 -0.92 -14.33 23.04
CA MET A 1 -0.14 -13.72 21.93
C MET A 1 -1.13 -13.36 20.83
N GLY A 2 -1.73 -12.16 20.88
CA GLY A 2 -2.74 -11.72 19.91
C GLY A 2 -2.07 -10.98 18.75
N GLN A 3 -1.85 -11.66 17.64
CA GLN A 3 -1.21 -11.13 16.43
C GLN A 3 -2.27 -10.41 15.60
N VAL A 4 -2.26 -9.08 15.63
CA VAL A 4 -2.91 -8.09 14.73
C VAL A 4 -3.78 -8.67 13.58
N THR A 5 -4.96 -9.19 13.89
CA THR A 5 -5.98 -9.61 12.92
C THR A 5 -6.78 -8.40 12.43
N GLY A 6 -6.16 -7.50 11.66
CA GLY A 6 -6.89 -6.33 11.13
C GLY A 6 -6.16 -5.46 10.13
N LEU A 7 -4.84 -5.58 9.97
CA LEU A 7 -4.08 -4.79 9.00
C LEU A 7 -3.15 -5.73 8.25
N THR A 8 -3.41 -5.93 6.95
CA THR A 8 -2.52 -6.70 6.08
C THR A 8 -1.13 -6.05 6.03
N PRO A 9 -0.05 -6.83 5.85
CA PRO A 9 1.33 -6.31 5.76
C PRO A 9 1.48 -5.19 4.72
N PHE A 10 0.67 -5.23 3.65
CA PHE A 10 0.52 -4.15 2.68
C PHE A 10 0.13 -2.82 3.34
N ILE A 11 -0.96 -2.79 4.11
CA ILE A 11 -1.45 -1.55 4.74
C ILE A 11 -0.41 -1.00 5.72
N VAL A 12 0.24 -1.87 6.50
CA VAL A 12 1.31 -1.44 7.42
C VAL A 12 2.50 -0.85 6.66
N ALA A 13 2.90 -1.46 5.54
CA ALA A 13 3.98 -0.94 4.72
C ALA A 13 3.63 0.40 4.06
N MET A 14 2.38 0.56 3.63
CA MET A 14 1.89 1.80 3.02
C MET A 14 1.78 2.94 4.04
N ILE A 15 1.34 2.68 5.27
CA ILE A 15 1.30 3.67 6.36
C ILE A 15 2.71 4.14 6.74
N ARG A 16 3.71 3.25 6.66
CA ARG A 16 5.11 3.56 7.02
C ARG A 16 5.91 4.18 5.86
N ALA A 17 5.41 4.11 4.63
CA ALA A 17 6.10 4.64 3.47
C ALA A 17 5.92 6.17 3.37
N PRO A 18 6.97 6.93 3.03
CA PRO A 18 6.83 8.37 2.82
C PRO A 18 5.97 8.65 1.57
N HIS A 19 5.05 9.62 1.64
CA HIS A 19 4.13 9.95 0.53
C HIS A 19 4.83 10.17 -0.81
N ALA A 20 6.00 10.81 -0.81
CA ALA A 20 6.83 11.00 -2.01
C ALA A 20 7.33 9.69 -2.65
N ALA A 21 7.53 8.63 -1.84
CA ALA A 21 7.87 7.30 -2.35
C ALA A 21 6.64 6.56 -2.87
N LEU A 22 5.46 6.79 -2.28
CA LEU A 22 4.19 6.25 -2.78
C LEU A 22 3.79 6.87 -4.12
N ALA A 23 3.92 8.19 -4.29
CA ALA A 23 3.62 8.87 -5.55
C ALA A 23 4.48 8.38 -6.74
N LYS A 24 5.66 7.80 -6.46
CA LYS A 24 6.56 7.19 -7.46
C LYS A 24 6.50 5.66 -7.48
N ALA A 25 5.68 5.06 -6.62
CA ALA A 25 5.58 3.61 -6.54
C ALA A 25 4.72 3.07 -7.69
N ASP A 26 5.17 1.97 -8.28
CA ASP A 26 4.44 1.28 -9.32
C ASP A 26 3.40 0.33 -8.69
N PRO A 27 2.09 0.48 -9.00
CA PRO A 27 1.03 -0.34 -8.43
C PRO A 27 1.22 -1.83 -8.73
N ALA A 28 1.71 -2.19 -9.92
CA ALA A 28 1.92 -3.59 -10.31
C ALA A 28 3.05 -4.24 -9.51
N LYS A 29 4.14 -3.50 -9.23
CA LYS A 29 5.22 -3.98 -8.35
C LYS A 29 4.76 -4.14 -6.90
N LEU A 30 3.92 -3.24 -6.39
CA LEU A 30 3.35 -3.39 -5.04
C LEU A 30 2.38 -4.57 -4.98
N ALA A 31 1.54 -4.73 -6.00
CA ALA A 31 0.61 -5.85 -6.11
C ALA A 31 1.33 -7.19 -6.08
N ALA A 32 2.38 -7.35 -6.90
CA ALA A 32 3.21 -8.54 -6.92
C ALA A 32 3.98 -8.76 -5.60
N LYS A 33 4.52 -7.70 -5.00
CA LYS A 33 5.32 -7.79 -3.76
C LYS A 33 4.50 -8.23 -2.54
N TYR A 34 3.25 -7.78 -2.46
CA TYR A 34 2.37 -8.06 -1.32
C TYR A 34 1.29 -9.09 -1.63
N GLU A 35 1.37 -9.73 -2.80
CA GLU A 35 0.39 -10.71 -3.30
C GLU A 35 -1.07 -10.20 -3.21
N ILE A 36 -1.26 -8.91 -3.50
CA ILE A 36 -2.57 -8.25 -3.49
C ILE A 36 -3.05 -7.98 -4.92
N PRO A 37 -4.38 -7.84 -5.12
CA PRO A 37 -4.91 -7.41 -6.41
C PRO A 37 -4.35 -6.04 -6.82
N PRO A 38 -4.00 -5.82 -8.10
CA PRO A 38 -3.51 -4.54 -8.58
C PRO A 38 -4.50 -3.39 -8.36
N ALA A 39 -5.80 -3.67 -8.44
CA ALA A 39 -6.85 -2.71 -8.11
C ALA A 39 -6.75 -2.17 -6.68
N PHE A 40 -6.30 -2.98 -5.71
CA PHE A 40 -6.10 -2.54 -4.32
C PHE A 40 -4.88 -1.62 -4.20
N ALA A 41 -3.79 -1.94 -4.91
CA ALA A 41 -2.59 -1.10 -4.95
C ALA A 41 -2.88 0.26 -5.62
N GLU A 42 -3.59 0.24 -6.77
CA GLU A 42 -4.00 1.46 -7.48
C GLU A 42 -4.95 2.33 -6.66
N PHE A 43 -5.95 1.72 -6.01
CA PHE A 43 -6.89 2.44 -5.15
C PHE A 43 -6.15 3.14 -4.00
N TYR A 44 -5.24 2.43 -3.32
CA TYR A 44 -4.47 3.01 -2.23
C TYR A 44 -3.52 4.11 -2.68
N LEU A 45 -2.78 3.89 -3.78
CA LEU A 45 -1.89 4.91 -4.33
C LEU A 45 -2.67 6.15 -4.75
N THR A 46 -3.81 6.00 -5.42
CA THR A 46 -4.64 7.13 -5.84
C THR A 46 -5.21 7.89 -4.63
N HIS A 47 -5.76 7.18 -3.63
CA HIS A 47 -6.34 7.83 -2.46
C HIS A 47 -5.33 8.51 -1.54
N TRP A 48 -4.14 7.92 -1.38
CA TRP A 48 -3.11 8.45 -0.48
C TRP A 48 -2.15 9.43 -1.18
N SER A 49 -1.91 9.28 -2.49
CA SER A 49 -1.13 10.26 -3.26
C SER A 49 -1.86 11.59 -3.44
N ASN A 50 -3.20 11.61 -3.43
CA ASN A 50 -4.00 12.83 -3.57
C ASN A 50 -4.21 13.58 -2.24
N ARG A 51 -3.66 13.06 -1.13
CA ARG A 51 -3.64 13.72 0.19
C ARG A 51 -2.30 14.46 0.43
N ALA A 52 -1.66 14.89 -0.65
CA ALA A 52 -0.47 15.75 -0.67
C ALA A 52 -0.87 17.23 -0.73
#